data_AF-A0A955XRI4-F1
#
_entry.id   AF-A0A955XRI4-F1
#
_cell.length_a   1.000
_cell.length_b   1.000
_cell.length_c   1.000
_cell.angle_alpha   90.00
_cell.angle_beta   90.00
_cell.angle_gamma   90.00
#
_symmetry.space_group_name_H-M   'P 1'
#
loop_
_entity.id
_entity.type
_entity.pdbx_description
1 polymer ?
#
loop_
_entity_poly.entity_id
_entity_poly.type
_entity_poly.pdbx_seq_one_letter_code
_entity_poly.pdbx_strand_id
1 'polypeptide(L)'
;MYRPRGLDKDPDALTRRLRAMTRVRKLLRLAEDQAGQPEGRSARQRAEELLTRHGLTWAAVDSPDWVGAFDFRHRTFELGKDEAWRHTLAVCLAEYLDCVALHRARETVVETFGPEAALPQVEYAFAVYLRQLREGWREHAAALQDDGTWDALHRKQQLDAREAFCVSFVLGVKERLERDRRAELDKDPVATEEARRQRKELDAWMRKAGVRWRAMPSGVGSFDAEGYRRGMEAQIDPAMGGGGGTRRLTG
;
A
#
# COMPACT_ATOMS: atom_id res chain seq x y z
N MET A 1 -10.71 30.04 5.54
CA MET A 1 -11.42 29.22 4.53
C MET A 1 -10.73 29.48 3.18
N TYR A 2 -9.87 28.56 2.71
CA TYR A 2 -9.05 28.77 1.50
C TYR A 2 -9.63 27.99 0.33
N ARG A 3 -9.97 28.67 -0.77
CA ARG A 3 -10.27 28.05 -2.08
C ARG A 3 -8.97 27.95 -2.89
N PRO A 4 -8.55 26.76 -3.34
CA PRO A 4 -7.37 26.65 -4.18
C PRO A 4 -7.64 27.24 -5.57
N ARG A 5 -6.76 28.16 -6.01
CA ARG A 5 -6.70 28.71 -7.36
C ARG A 5 -5.75 27.87 -8.23
N GLY A 6 -6.21 27.49 -9.42
CA GLY A 6 -5.40 27.34 -10.64
C GLY A 6 -4.70 26.00 -10.87
N LEU A 7 -5.47 24.96 -11.22
CA LEU A 7 -5.03 23.96 -12.20
C LEU A 7 -5.60 24.39 -13.55
N ASP A 8 -4.98 25.39 -14.19
CA ASP A 8 -5.24 25.70 -15.61
C ASP A 8 -4.59 24.62 -16.48
N LYS A 9 -5.14 23.41 -16.42
CA LYS A 9 -4.95 22.39 -17.46
C LYS A 9 -5.99 22.71 -18.52
N ASP A 10 -5.57 22.91 -19.77
CA ASP A 10 -6.39 23.07 -20.97
C ASP A 10 -7.84 22.57 -20.74
N PRO A 11 -8.82 23.47 -20.52
CA PRO A 11 -10.18 23.08 -20.14
C PRO A 11 -10.82 22.16 -21.19
N ASP A 12 -10.34 22.24 -22.43
CA ASP A 12 -10.78 21.36 -23.51
C ASP A 12 -10.20 19.95 -23.37
N ALA A 13 -8.96 19.80 -22.88
CA ALA A 13 -8.37 18.49 -22.62
C ALA A 13 -9.09 17.75 -21.50
N LEU A 14 -9.44 18.45 -20.41
CA LEU A 14 -10.23 17.90 -19.32
C LEU A 14 -11.62 17.48 -19.81
N THR A 15 -12.29 18.36 -20.56
CA THR A 15 -13.62 18.09 -21.13
C THR A 15 -13.59 16.90 -22.10
N ARG A 16 -12.57 16.78 -22.96
CA ARG A 16 -12.38 15.63 -23.86
C ARG A 16 -12.21 14.33 -23.07
N ARG A 17 -11.41 14.35 -22.00
CA ARG A 17 -11.15 13.19 -21.13
C ARG A 17 -12.41 12.74 -20.38
N LEU A 18 -13.19 13.66 -19.82
CA LEU A 18 -14.48 13.39 -19.16
C LEU A 18 -15.50 12.77 -20.11
N ARG A 19 -15.60 13.28 -21.34
CA ARG A 19 -16.47 12.73 -22.37
C ARG A 19 -16.04 11.31 -22.77
N ALA A 20 -14.73 11.08 -22.90
CA ALA A 20 -14.19 9.75 -23.16
C ALA A 20 -14.53 8.77 -22.03
N MET A 21 -14.29 9.14 -20.76
CA MET A 21 -14.65 8.31 -19.59
C MET A 21 -16.14 7.96 -19.54
N THR A 22 -17.01 8.95 -19.74
CA THR A 22 -18.47 8.73 -19.78
C THR A 22 -18.85 7.74 -20.87
N ARG A 23 -18.19 7.82 -22.03
CA ARG A 23 -18.44 6.92 -23.16
C ARG A 23 -17.93 5.50 -22.89
N VAL A 24 -16.76 5.37 -22.26
CA VAL A 24 -16.22 4.07 -21.83
C VAL A 24 -17.16 3.41 -20.83
N ARG A 25 -17.62 4.12 -19.78
CA ARG A 25 -18.60 3.59 -18.80
C ARG A 25 -19.85 3.01 -19.48
N LYS A 26 -20.41 3.76 -20.43
CA LYS A 26 -21.60 3.32 -21.18
C LYS A 26 -21.34 2.06 -21.99
N LEU A 27 -20.17 1.95 -22.62
CA LEU A 27 -19.80 0.78 -23.41
C LEU A 27 -19.55 -0.45 -22.54
N LEU A 28 -18.95 -0.28 -21.36
CA LEU A 28 -18.74 -1.37 -20.40
C LEU A 28 -20.05 -1.90 -19.84
N ARG A 29 -20.96 -1.00 -19.45
CA ARG A 29 -22.30 -1.39 -19.02
C ARG A 29 -23.06 -2.13 -20.12
N LEU A 30 -22.97 -1.65 -21.38
CA LEU A 30 -23.56 -2.35 -22.51
C LEU A 30 -22.93 -3.74 -22.73
N ALA A 31 -21.62 -3.87 -22.53
CA ALA A 31 -20.92 -5.15 -22.65
C ALA A 31 -21.34 -6.15 -21.56
N GLU A 32 -21.61 -5.68 -20.34
CA GLU A 32 -22.16 -6.47 -19.24
C GLU A 32 -23.61 -6.88 -19.52
N ASP A 33 -24.46 -5.94 -19.91
CA ASP A 33 -25.87 -6.17 -20.22
C ASP A 33 -26.06 -7.15 -21.40
N GLN A 34 -25.09 -7.21 -22.32
CA GLN A 34 -25.08 -8.07 -23.52
C GLN A 34 -24.00 -9.15 -23.45
N ALA A 35 -23.67 -9.64 -22.24
CA ALA A 35 -22.66 -10.66 -22.06
C ALA A 35 -22.96 -11.92 -22.91
N GLY A 36 -21.94 -12.40 -23.64
CA GLY A 36 -22.06 -13.55 -24.54
C GLY A 36 -22.54 -13.21 -25.96
N GLN A 37 -23.13 -12.04 -26.18
CA GLN A 37 -23.56 -11.59 -27.51
C GLN A 37 -22.41 -10.94 -28.30
N PRO A 38 -22.45 -10.97 -29.66
CA PRO A 38 -21.51 -10.25 -30.50
C PRO A 38 -21.41 -8.74 -30.19
N GLU A 39 -22.55 -8.12 -29.87
CA GLU A 39 -22.69 -6.70 -29.55
C GLU A 39 -21.94 -6.35 -28.26
N GLY A 40 -22.05 -7.20 -27.23
CA GLY A 40 -21.33 -7.02 -25.98
C GLY A 40 -19.81 -7.12 -26.16
N ARG A 41 -19.35 -8.07 -26.99
CA ARG A 41 -17.92 -8.20 -27.35
C ARG A 41 -17.41 -6.97 -28.10
N SER A 42 -18.17 -6.46 -29.07
CA SER A 42 -17.82 -5.25 -29.81
C SER A 42 -17.78 -4.01 -28.92
N ALA A 43 -18.75 -3.87 -28.00
CA ALA A 43 -18.79 -2.77 -27.04
C ALA A 43 -17.57 -2.78 -26.10
N ARG A 44 -17.18 -3.95 -25.60
CA ARG A 44 -15.98 -4.13 -24.77
C ARG A 44 -14.70 -3.75 -25.52
N GLN A 45 -14.53 -4.23 -26.75
CA GLN A 45 -13.37 -3.89 -27.58
C GLN A 45 -13.28 -2.37 -27.82
N ARG A 46 -14.42 -1.72 -28.11
CA ARG A 46 -14.49 -0.27 -28.31
C ARG A 46 -14.15 0.51 -27.04
N ALA A 47 -14.52 -0.02 -25.87
CA ALA A 47 -14.17 0.55 -24.58
C ALA A 47 -12.66 0.49 -24.33
N GLU A 48 -12.02 -0.64 -24.61
CA GLU A 48 -10.57 -0.85 -24.51
C GLU A 48 -9.78 0.07 -25.46
N GLU A 49 -10.26 0.23 -26.70
CA GLU A 49 -9.69 1.19 -27.67
C GLU A 49 -9.75 2.63 -27.15
N LEU A 50 -10.87 3.05 -26.57
CA LEU A 50 -11.04 4.39 -26.00
C LEU A 50 -10.19 4.60 -24.76
N LEU A 51 -10.05 3.58 -23.91
CA LEU A 51 -9.14 3.61 -22.76
C LEU A 51 -7.71 3.89 -23.22
N THR A 52 -7.25 3.11 -24.20
CA THR A 52 -5.90 3.22 -24.78
C THR A 52 -5.68 4.58 -25.44
N ARG A 53 -6.61 5.00 -26.30
CA ARG A 53 -6.51 6.26 -27.08
C ARG A 53 -6.45 7.50 -26.17
N HIS A 54 -7.10 7.46 -25.02
CA HIS A 54 -7.18 8.60 -24.11
C HIS A 54 -6.29 8.46 -22.86
N GLY A 55 -5.47 7.41 -22.78
CA GLY A 55 -4.59 7.15 -21.62
C GLY A 55 -5.39 7.04 -20.32
N LEU A 56 -6.53 6.35 -20.37
CA LEU A 56 -7.40 6.07 -19.24
C LEU A 56 -7.13 4.64 -18.75
N THR A 57 -7.16 4.44 -17.44
CA THR A 57 -7.09 3.11 -16.84
C THR A 57 -8.50 2.61 -16.52
N TRP A 58 -8.67 1.31 -16.32
CA TRP A 58 -9.94 0.75 -15.81
C TRP A 58 -10.34 1.38 -14.46
N ALA A 59 -9.36 1.64 -13.60
CA ALA A 59 -9.56 2.33 -12.31
C ALA A 59 -10.10 3.76 -12.46
N ALA A 60 -9.66 4.48 -13.50
CA ALA A 60 -10.20 5.80 -13.82
C ALA A 60 -11.70 5.76 -14.11
N VAL A 61 -12.15 4.69 -14.77
CA VAL A 61 -13.53 4.54 -15.21
C VAL A 61 -14.44 4.10 -14.08
N ASP A 62 -13.98 3.27 -13.15
CA ASP A 62 -14.82 2.82 -12.02
C ASP A 62 -15.01 3.85 -10.92
N SER A 63 -14.14 4.86 -10.80
CA SER A 63 -14.28 5.91 -9.79
C SER A 63 -14.96 7.17 -10.36
N PRO A 64 -16.20 7.51 -9.93
CA PRO A 64 -16.90 8.73 -10.37
C PRO A 64 -16.11 10.02 -10.13
N ASP A 65 -15.19 10.00 -9.16
CA ASP A 65 -14.42 11.15 -8.68
C ASP A 65 -13.01 11.25 -9.26
N TRP A 66 -12.64 10.40 -10.23
CA TRP A 66 -11.33 10.37 -10.87
C TRP A 66 -11.10 11.53 -11.86
N VAL A 67 -11.36 12.77 -11.44
CA VAL A 67 -11.15 13.95 -12.27
C VAL A 67 -10.10 14.83 -11.62
N GLY A 68 -8.84 14.47 -11.85
CA GLY A 68 -7.74 15.45 -11.92
C GLY A 68 -7.01 15.83 -10.63
N ALA A 69 -7.39 15.27 -9.48
CA ALA A 69 -6.57 15.32 -8.27
C ALA A 69 -6.80 14.02 -7.49
N PHE A 70 -5.74 13.27 -7.19
CA PHE A 70 -5.84 12.26 -6.13
C PHE A 70 -6.34 12.97 -4.87
N ASP A 71 -7.42 12.50 -4.25
CA ASP A 71 -7.88 13.04 -2.95
C ASP A 71 -6.89 12.59 -1.88
N PHE A 72 -5.76 13.30 -1.81
CA PHE A 72 -4.73 13.05 -0.83
C PHE A 72 -5.21 13.56 0.53
N ARG A 73 -5.21 12.64 1.48
CA ARG A 73 -5.57 12.90 2.88
C ARG A 73 -4.41 12.53 3.78
N HIS A 74 -4.53 12.93 5.04
CA HIS A 74 -3.68 12.40 6.10
C HIS A 74 -4.56 11.66 7.12
N ARG A 75 -4.02 10.62 7.73
CA ARG A 75 -4.61 9.89 8.85
C ARG A 75 -3.53 9.53 9.85
N THR A 76 -3.93 9.35 11.09
CA THR A 76 -3.04 8.88 12.16
C THR A 76 -3.57 7.58 12.72
N PHE A 77 -2.68 6.65 13.06
CA PHE A 77 -3.05 5.46 13.81
C PHE A 77 -1.98 5.10 14.85
N GLU A 78 -2.39 4.34 15.87
CA GLU A 78 -1.54 3.94 16.99
C GLU A 78 -0.78 2.64 16.70
N LEU A 79 0.53 2.65 16.95
CA LEU A 79 1.40 1.48 16.95
C LEU A 79 1.30 0.68 18.25
N GLY A 80 0.79 1.29 19.31
CA GLY A 80 0.63 0.73 20.65
C GLY A 80 1.90 0.70 21.52
N LYS A 81 3.10 0.60 20.93
CA LYS A 81 4.39 0.72 21.64
C LYS A 81 5.41 1.46 20.77
N ASP A 82 6.33 2.16 21.42
CA ASP A 82 7.50 2.76 20.78
C ASP A 82 8.60 1.70 20.60
N GLU A 83 8.44 0.86 19.58
CA GLU A 83 9.43 -0.13 19.16
C GLU A 83 9.84 0.19 17.72
N ALA A 84 11.15 0.31 17.44
CA ALA A 84 11.64 0.77 16.14
C ALA A 84 11.12 -0.07 14.96
N TRP A 85 11.04 -1.39 15.13
CA TRP A 85 10.52 -2.29 14.10
C TRP A 85 9.04 -2.04 13.77
N ARG A 86 8.22 -1.51 14.70
CA ARG A 86 6.81 -1.17 14.41
C ARG A 86 6.72 0.00 13.45
N HIS A 87 7.55 1.02 13.67
CA HIS A 87 7.67 2.16 12.76
C HIS A 87 8.12 1.69 11.37
N THR A 88 9.16 0.84 11.32
CA THR A 88 9.63 0.26 10.06
C THR A 88 8.53 -0.53 9.34
N LEU A 89 7.75 -1.34 10.06
CA LEU A 89 6.63 -2.09 9.49
C LEU A 89 5.59 -1.15 8.88
N ALA A 90 5.17 -0.12 9.61
CA ALA A 90 4.20 0.87 9.12
C ALA A 90 4.72 1.59 7.86
N VAL A 91 6.00 1.94 7.81
CA VAL A 91 6.65 2.54 6.63
C VAL A 91 6.63 1.59 5.43
N CYS A 92 7.04 0.33 5.60
CA CYS A 92 7.05 -0.65 4.52
C CYS A 92 5.65 -0.87 3.93
N LEU A 93 4.63 -0.95 4.79
CA LEU A 93 3.24 -1.12 4.37
C LEU A 93 2.70 0.12 3.65
N ALA A 94 2.98 1.32 4.17
CA ALA A 94 2.60 2.56 3.51
C ALA A 94 3.26 2.68 2.13
N GLU A 95 4.56 2.38 2.02
CA GLU A 95 5.28 2.43 0.74
C GLU A 95 4.71 1.43 -0.28
N TYR A 96 4.40 0.21 0.15
CA TYR A 96 3.76 -0.80 -0.70
C TYR A 96 2.35 -0.38 -1.15
N LEU A 97 1.62 0.41 -0.36
CA LEU A 97 0.29 0.93 -0.70
C LEU A 97 0.29 2.34 -1.32
N ASP A 98 1.43 2.78 -1.89
CA ASP A 98 1.62 4.12 -2.49
C ASP A 98 1.28 5.29 -1.57
N CYS A 99 1.44 5.07 -0.27
CA CYS A 99 1.34 6.05 0.78
C CYS A 99 2.74 6.42 1.30
N VAL A 100 2.78 7.39 2.21
CA VAL A 100 3.94 7.79 2.98
C VAL A 100 3.57 7.72 4.45
N ALA A 101 4.36 7.01 5.25
CA ALA A 101 4.26 7.05 6.70
C ALA A 101 5.38 7.93 7.26
N LEU A 102 5.04 8.78 8.23
CA LEU A 102 5.95 9.58 9.02
C LEU A 102 5.68 9.31 10.49
N HIS A 103 6.73 9.39 11.29
CA HIS A 103 6.63 9.27 12.72
C HIS A 103 7.65 10.19 13.38
N ARG A 104 7.38 10.58 14.62
CA ARG A 104 8.37 11.27 15.44
C ARG A 104 9.13 10.26 16.29
N ALA A 105 10.33 10.64 16.69
CA ALA A 105 11.12 9.81 17.60
C ALA A 105 10.36 9.69 18.93
N ARG A 106 10.27 8.45 19.44
CA ARG A 106 9.64 8.13 20.72
C ARG A 106 8.13 8.34 20.79
N GLU A 107 7.45 8.44 19.65
CA GLU A 107 5.98 8.49 19.62
C GLU A 107 5.41 7.12 19.23
N THR A 108 4.22 6.80 19.75
CA THR A 108 3.48 5.59 19.38
C THR A 108 2.53 5.81 18.21
N VAL A 109 2.45 7.05 17.69
CA VAL A 109 1.56 7.43 16.61
C VAL A 109 2.34 7.52 15.31
N VAL A 110 1.75 6.99 14.23
CA VAL A 110 2.23 7.17 12.87
C VAL A 110 1.25 8.02 12.10
N GLU A 111 1.77 9.02 11.39
CA GLU A 111 1.03 9.83 10.44
C GLU A 111 1.21 9.22 9.04
N THR A 112 0.10 8.93 8.35
CA THR A 112 0.08 8.41 6.99
C THR A 112 -0.53 9.42 6.03
N PHE A 113 0.06 9.52 4.84
CA PHE A 113 -0.34 10.43 3.78
C PHE A 113 -0.47 9.66 2.48
N GLY A 114 -1.53 9.88 1.71
CA GLY A 114 -1.80 9.11 0.51
C GLY A 114 -3.24 9.27 0.03
N PRO A 115 -3.64 8.51 -1.00
CA PRO A 115 -5.02 8.50 -1.47
C PRO A 115 -5.97 8.09 -0.35
N GLU A 116 -7.10 8.78 -0.21
CA GLU A 116 -8.08 8.49 0.84
C GLU A 116 -8.49 7.01 0.91
N ALA A 117 -8.66 6.36 -0.24
CA ALA A 117 -9.03 4.95 -0.32
C ALA A 117 -7.93 3.99 0.18
N ALA A 118 -6.66 4.39 0.13
CA ALA A 118 -5.51 3.56 0.53
C ALA A 118 -5.16 3.69 2.01
N LEU A 119 -5.45 4.83 2.65
CA LEU A 119 -5.07 5.07 4.06
C LEU A 119 -5.65 4.04 5.06
N PRO A 120 -6.95 3.66 5.00
CA PRO A 120 -7.48 2.62 5.88
C PRO A 120 -6.79 1.25 5.68
N GLN A 121 -6.32 0.99 4.46
CA GLN A 121 -5.66 -0.26 4.12
C GLN A 121 -4.30 -0.40 4.83
N VAL A 122 -3.58 0.70 5.02
CA VAL A 122 -2.30 0.71 5.75
C VAL A 122 -2.49 0.29 7.21
N GLU A 123 -3.48 0.88 7.89
CA GLU A 123 -3.79 0.57 9.29
C GLU A 123 -4.26 -0.88 9.46
N TYR A 124 -5.16 -1.33 8.58
CA TYR A 124 -5.62 -2.72 8.57
C TYR A 124 -4.47 -3.70 8.34
N ALA A 125 -3.64 -3.44 7.32
CA ALA A 125 -2.46 -4.24 7.00
C ALA A 125 -1.52 -4.33 8.21
N PHE A 126 -1.28 -3.22 8.89
CA PHE A 126 -0.45 -3.17 10.09
C PHE A 126 -1.01 -4.07 11.20
N ALA A 127 -2.31 -3.99 11.48
CA ALA A 127 -2.96 -4.84 12.49
C ALA A 127 -2.86 -6.34 12.15
N VAL A 128 -3.03 -6.70 10.87
CA VAL A 128 -2.93 -8.08 10.39
C VAL A 128 -1.52 -8.64 10.51
N TYR A 129 -0.50 -7.91 10.06
CA TYR A 129 0.89 -8.34 10.21
C TYR A 129 1.32 -8.39 11.68
N LEU A 130 0.84 -7.46 12.51
CA LEU A 130 1.14 -7.46 13.93
C LEU A 130 0.55 -8.71 14.63
N ARG A 131 -0.64 -9.16 14.22
CA ARG A 131 -1.21 -10.42 14.72
C ARG A 131 -0.34 -11.62 14.33
N GLN A 132 0.02 -11.73 13.05
CA GLN A 132 0.86 -12.83 12.57
C GLN A 132 2.25 -12.84 13.21
N LEU A 133 2.87 -11.68 13.42
CA LEU A 133 4.14 -11.57 14.15
C LEU A 133 4.00 -12.11 15.57
N ARG A 134 2.92 -11.75 16.29
CA ARG A 134 2.67 -12.22 17.66
C ARG A 134 2.46 -13.73 17.72
N GLU A 135 1.76 -14.29 16.75
CA GLU A 135 1.56 -15.74 16.62
C GLU A 135 2.90 -16.44 16.33
N GLY A 136 3.65 -15.97 15.33
CA GLY A 136 4.97 -16.50 14.99
C GLY A 136 5.97 -16.42 16.15
N TRP A 137 6.00 -15.30 16.88
CA TRP A 137 6.84 -15.16 18.06
C TRP A 137 6.45 -16.15 19.18
N ARG A 138 5.15 -16.36 19.40
CA ARG A 138 4.69 -17.32 20.42
C ARG A 138 5.15 -18.73 20.09
N GLU A 139 5.03 -19.15 18.84
CA GLU A 139 5.49 -20.45 18.37
C GLU A 139 7.01 -20.59 18.48
N HIS A 140 7.76 -19.57 18.05
CA HIS A 140 9.22 -19.58 18.14
C HIS A 140 9.71 -19.60 19.60
N ALA A 141 9.12 -18.79 20.48
CA ALA A 141 9.46 -18.78 21.90
C ALA A 141 9.12 -20.12 22.58
N ALA A 142 8.03 -20.78 22.20
CA ALA A 142 7.70 -22.12 22.68
C ALA A 142 8.75 -23.15 22.24
N ALA A 143 9.21 -23.10 20.98
CA ALA A 143 10.26 -23.98 20.49
C ALA A 143 11.60 -23.78 21.25
N LEU A 144 11.99 -22.52 21.51
CA LEU A 144 13.16 -22.20 22.34
C LEU A 144 12.98 -22.67 23.80
N GLN A 145 11.75 -22.75 24.28
CA GLN A 145 11.48 -23.25 25.62
C GLN A 145 11.60 -24.78 25.67
N ASP A 146 11.06 -25.48 24.67
CA ASP A 146 11.10 -26.94 24.57
C ASP A 146 12.52 -27.49 24.42
N ASP A 147 13.43 -26.76 23.75
CA ASP A 147 14.84 -27.15 23.61
C ASP A 147 15.75 -26.68 24.78
N GLY A 148 15.17 -25.97 25.75
CA GLY A 148 15.87 -25.46 26.94
C GLY A 148 16.72 -24.20 26.70
N THR A 149 16.79 -23.68 25.48
CA THR A 149 17.54 -22.47 25.16
C THR A 149 16.97 -21.27 25.90
N TRP A 150 15.65 -21.14 25.94
CA TRP A 150 14.97 -19.98 26.54
C TRP A 150 15.30 -19.79 28.02
N ASP A 151 15.33 -20.88 28.78
CA ASP A 151 15.60 -20.87 30.22
C ASP A 151 17.09 -20.63 30.51
N ALA A 152 17.98 -20.94 29.56
CA ALA A 152 19.41 -20.64 29.67
C ALA A 152 19.73 -19.15 29.42
N LEU A 153 18.83 -18.40 28.78
CA LEU A 153 19.02 -16.98 28.48
C LEU A 153 18.67 -16.10 29.68
N HIS A 154 19.54 -15.14 29.98
CA HIS A 154 19.20 -14.06 30.90
C HIS A 154 18.10 -13.17 30.31
N ARG A 155 17.34 -12.48 31.17
CA ARG A 155 16.23 -11.59 30.77
C ARG A 155 16.60 -10.59 29.67
N LYS A 156 17.81 -10.03 29.70
CA LYS A 156 18.29 -9.12 28.65
C LYS A 156 18.39 -9.85 27.30
N GLN A 157 18.97 -11.04 27.27
CA GLN A 157 19.11 -11.85 26.06
C GLN A 157 17.76 -12.32 25.53
N GLN A 158 16.79 -12.62 26.40
CA GLN A 158 15.41 -12.91 26.00
C GLN A 158 14.75 -11.72 25.30
N LEU A 159 14.98 -10.49 25.80
CA LEU A 159 14.49 -9.27 25.15
C LEU A 159 15.21 -9.01 23.82
N ASP A 160 16.52 -9.21 23.76
CA ASP A 160 17.33 -9.06 22.55
C ASP A 160 16.91 -10.09 21.48
N ALA A 161 16.60 -11.33 21.87
CA ALA A 161 16.09 -12.37 20.98
C ALA A 161 14.70 -12.03 20.43
N ARG A 162 13.80 -11.52 21.29
CA ARG A 162 12.49 -11.02 20.83
C ARG A 162 12.65 -9.88 19.83
N GLU A 163 13.52 -8.93 20.13
CA GLU A 163 13.76 -7.78 19.25
C GLU A 163 14.35 -8.24 17.90
N ALA A 164 15.32 -9.16 17.91
CA ALA A 164 15.91 -9.75 16.71
C ALA A 164 14.84 -10.44 15.85
N PHE A 165 13.98 -11.25 16.45
CA PHE A 165 12.85 -11.89 15.76
C PHE A 165 11.93 -10.86 15.11
N CYS A 166 11.51 -9.83 15.86
CA CYS A 166 10.59 -8.81 15.35
C CYS A 166 11.21 -8.02 14.19
N VAL A 167 12.47 -7.60 14.32
CA VAL A 167 13.19 -6.87 13.29
C VAL A 167 13.33 -7.73 12.03
N SER A 168 13.78 -8.98 12.18
CA SER A 168 13.88 -9.92 11.06
C SER A 168 12.55 -10.19 10.38
N PHE A 169 11.46 -10.35 11.13
CA PHE A 169 10.12 -10.48 10.56
C PHE A 169 9.77 -9.30 9.66
N VAL A 170 10.02 -8.08 10.13
CA VAL A 170 9.74 -6.88 9.32
C VAL A 170 10.63 -6.81 8.09
N LEU A 171 11.89 -7.26 8.17
CA LEU A 171 12.77 -7.38 7.00
C LEU A 171 12.21 -8.38 5.96
N GLY A 172 11.73 -9.54 6.41
CA GLY A 172 11.09 -10.53 5.54
C GLY A 172 9.82 -9.96 4.87
N VAL A 173 8.96 -9.29 5.63
CA VAL A 173 7.77 -8.61 5.08
C VAL A 173 8.19 -7.57 4.03
N LYS A 174 9.17 -6.73 4.34
CA LYS A 174 9.66 -5.71 3.41
C LYS A 174 10.15 -6.33 2.11
N GLU A 175 11.01 -7.33 2.18
CA GLU A 175 11.56 -7.97 0.99
C GLU A 175 10.47 -8.65 0.15
N ARG A 176 9.53 -9.33 0.79
CA ARG A 176 8.38 -9.92 0.09
C ARG A 176 7.56 -8.84 -0.62
N LEU A 177 7.18 -7.75 0.06
CA LEU A 177 6.42 -6.65 -0.56
C LEU A 177 7.19 -5.99 -1.71
N GLU A 178 8.50 -5.85 -1.62
CA GLU A 178 9.33 -5.37 -2.73
C GLU A 178 9.33 -6.33 -3.91
N ARG A 179 9.36 -7.65 -3.65
CA ARG A 179 9.27 -8.70 -4.68
C ARG A 179 7.91 -8.70 -5.35
N ASP A 180 6.83 -8.65 -4.56
CA ASP A 180 5.45 -8.57 -5.05
C ASP A 180 5.29 -7.32 -5.92
N ARG A 181 5.79 -6.17 -5.45
CA ARG A 181 5.81 -4.94 -6.22
C ARG A 181 6.55 -5.13 -7.55
N ARG A 182 7.78 -5.67 -7.57
CA ARG A 182 8.51 -5.92 -8.82
C ARG A 182 7.71 -6.82 -9.78
N ALA A 183 7.11 -7.89 -9.27
CA ALA A 183 6.29 -8.80 -10.07
C ALA A 183 5.01 -8.13 -10.62
N GLU A 184 4.40 -7.19 -9.88
CA GLU A 184 3.30 -6.35 -10.37
C GLU A 184 3.77 -5.40 -11.48
N LEU A 185 4.94 -4.76 -11.30
CA LEU A 185 5.51 -3.83 -12.29
C LEU A 185 5.77 -4.53 -13.63
N ASP A 186 6.27 -5.76 -13.59
CA ASP A 186 6.55 -6.56 -14.80
C ASP A 186 5.26 -6.95 -15.55
N LYS A 187 4.14 -7.07 -14.84
CA LYS A 187 2.84 -7.44 -15.41
C LYS A 187 2.07 -6.24 -15.98
N ASP A 188 2.20 -5.06 -15.38
CA ASP A 188 1.50 -3.84 -15.81
C ASP A 188 2.41 -2.58 -15.78
N PRO A 189 3.13 -2.31 -16.88
CA PRO A 189 3.96 -1.12 -17.01
C PRO A 189 3.17 0.20 -16.98
N VAL A 190 1.88 0.20 -17.32
CA VAL A 190 1.05 1.41 -17.32
C VAL A 190 0.68 1.80 -15.89
N ALA A 191 0.28 0.81 -15.07
CA ALA A 191 0.05 1.03 -13.64
C ALA A 191 1.32 1.53 -12.92
N THR A 192 2.50 1.10 -13.36
CA THR A 192 3.80 1.56 -12.86
C THR A 192 3.98 3.07 -13.04
N GLU A 193 3.74 3.58 -14.24
CA GLU A 193 3.91 5.01 -14.53
C GLU A 193 2.89 5.86 -13.78
N GLU A 194 1.65 5.38 -13.63
CA GLU A 194 0.64 6.08 -12.83
C GLU A 194 1.02 6.09 -11.34
N ALA A 195 1.52 4.99 -10.78
CA ALA A 195 2.00 4.96 -9.38
C ALA A 195 3.18 5.93 -9.17
N ARG A 196 4.12 6.00 -10.11
CA ARG A 196 5.22 6.98 -10.09
C ARG A 196 4.71 8.42 -10.14
N ARG A 197 3.73 8.68 -11.00
CA ARG A 197 3.09 10.00 -11.10
C ARG A 197 2.35 10.36 -9.82
N GLN A 198 1.55 9.45 -9.27
CA GLN A 198 0.86 9.61 -8.01
C GLN A 198 1.82 9.93 -6.87
N ARG A 199 2.95 9.22 -6.79
CA ARG A 199 3.98 9.51 -5.78
C ARG A 199 4.54 10.93 -5.90
N LYS A 200 4.84 11.39 -7.13
CA LYS A 200 5.29 12.77 -7.37
C LYS A 200 4.23 13.80 -6.96
N GLU A 201 2.95 13.54 -7.28
CA GLU A 201 1.84 14.42 -6.91
C GLU A 201 1.64 14.45 -5.38
N LEU A 202 1.77 13.31 -4.70
CA LEU A 202 1.72 13.19 -3.24
C LEU A 202 2.85 13.98 -2.59
N ASP A 203 4.10 13.81 -3.06
CA ASP A 203 5.25 14.54 -2.55
C ASP A 203 5.06 16.06 -2.71
N ALA A 204 4.53 16.52 -3.85
CA ALA A 204 4.23 17.92 -4.09
C ALA A 204 3.12 18.45 -3.16
N TRP A 205 2.06 17.66 -2.96
CA TRP A 205 0.98 17.98 -2.03
C TRP A 205 1.50 18.08 -0.58
N MET A 206 2.31 17.12 -0.13
CA MET A 206 2.91 17.11 1.21
C MET A 206 3.79 18.34 1.44
N ARG A 207 4.64 18.71 0.47
CA ARG A 207 5.47 19.93 0.54
C ARG A 207 4.61 21.19 0.65
N LYS A 208 3.53 21.28 -0.16
CA LYS A 208 2.60 22.41 -0.12
C LYS A 208 1.85 22.50 1.21
N ALA A 209 1.55 21.35 1.82
CA ALA A 209 0.96 21.25 3.16
C ALA A 209 1.96 21.54 4.30
N GLY A 210 3.24 21.81 4.00
CA GLY A 210 4.27 22.12 5.00
C GLY A 210 4.88 20.89 5.67
N VAL A 211 4.58 19.68 5.18
CA VAL A 211 5.15 18.44 5.73
C VAL A 211 6.63 18.34 5.34
N ARG A 212 7.51 18.24 6.34
CA ARG A 212 8.96 18.13 6.14
C ARG A 212 9.40 16.69 6.38
N TRP A 213 9.94 16.08 5.33
CA TRP A 213 10.48 14.71 5.37
C TRP A 213 11.72 14.64 6.26
N ARG A 214 11.75 13.69 7.20
CA ARG A 214 12.97 13.19 7.82
C ARG A 214 12.89 11.67 7.85
N ALA A 215 13.49 11.03 6.85
CA ALA A 215 13.72 9.59 6.93
C ALA A 215 14.74 9.35 8.04
N MET A 216 14.32 8.66 9.10
CA MET A 216 15.23 8.23 10.16
C MET A 216 15.63 6.79 9.86
N PRO A 217 16.89 6.53 9.47
CA PRO A 217 17.35 5.16 9.34
C PRO A 217 17.32 4.49 10.71
N SER A 218 16.48 3.48 10.88
CA SER A 218 16.55 2.57 12.01
C SER A 218 17.66 1.55 11.72
N GLY A 219 18.74 1.57 12.49
CA GLY A 219 19.78 0.55 12.40
C GLY A 219 19.24 -0.83 12.81
N VAL A 220 19.59 -1.87 12.05
CA VAL A 220 19.31 -3.27 12.39
C VAL A 220 20.49 -3.79 13.22
N GLY A 221 20.26 -4.08 14.50
CA GLY A 221 21.32 -4.53 15.42
C GLY A 221 21.52 -6.04 15.49
N SER A 222 20.53 -6.83 15.07
CA SER A 222 20.51 -8.28 15.20
C SER A 222 19.62 -8.92 14.13
N PHE A 223 19.96 -10.16 13.76
CA PHE A 223 19.23 -10.94 12.77
C PHE A 223 18.82 -12.29 13.37
N ASP A 224 17.54 -12.63 13.23
CA ASP A 224 16.97 -13.94 13.51
C ASP A 224 16.42 -14.57 12.22
N ALA A 225 16.79 -15.82 11.93
CA ALA A 225 16.44 -16.48 10.67
C ALA A 225 14.96 -16.88 10.61
N GLU A 226 14.40 -17.33 11.74
CA GLU A 226 13.01 -17.77 11.82
C GLU A 226 12.05 -16.59 11.67
N GLY A 227 12.31 -15.47 12.35
CA GLY A 227 11.59 -14.23 12.20
C GLY A 227 11.55 -13.80 10.73
N TYR A 228 12.69 -13.79 10.05
CA TYR A 228 12.78 -13.43 8.63
C TYR A 228 11.94 -14.36 7.75
N ARG A 229 12.05 -15.67 7.95
CA ARG A 229 11.24 -16.67 7.23
C ARG A 229 9.74 -16.44 7.44
N ARG A 230 9.30 -16.25 8.68
CA ARG A 230 7.89 -15.93 9.01
C ARG A 230 7.42 -14.63 8.36
N GLY A 231 8.29 -13.63 8.28
CA GLY A 231 8.00 -12.37 7.58
C GLY A 231 7.78 -12.56 6.08
N MET A 232 8.61 -13.40 5.45
CA MET A 232 8.48 -13.78 4.03
C MET A 232 7.20 -14.57 3.74
N GLU A 233 6.74 -15.38 4.69
CA GLU A 233 5.55 -16.24 4.57
C GLU A 233 4.25 -15.54 4.98
N ALA A 234 4.33 -14.42 5.71
CA ALA A 234 3.16 -13.70 6.18
C ALA A 234 2.28 -13.28 4.99
N GLN A 235 0.96 -13.26 5.18
CA GLN A 235 0.00 -12.92 4.12
C GLN A 235 -1.04 -11.93 4.64
N ILE A 236 -1.53 -11.03 3.78
CA ILE A 236 -2.78 -10.34 4.07
C ILE A 236 -3.89 -11.08 3.33
N ASP A 237 -5.01 -11.28 4.03
CA ASP A 237 -6.21 -11.89 3.48
C ASP A 237 -6.54 -11.30 2.09
N PRO A 238 -6.68 -12.13 1.04
CA PRO A 238 -6.98 -11.69 -0.31
C PRO A 238 -8.32 -10.95 -0.44
N ALA A 239 -9.18 -10.94 0.59
CA ALA A 239 -10.36 -10.09 0.64
C ALA A 239 -10.05 -8.58 0.47
N MET A 240 -8.82 -8.14 0.74
CA MET A 240 -8.34 -6.78 0.44
C MET A 240 -8.15 -6.50 -1.06
N GLY A 241 -8.18 -7.53 -1.93
CA GLY A 241 -8.08 -7.41 -3.39
C GLY A 241 -9.42 -7.17 -4.11
N GLY A 242 -10.52 -7.07 -3.35
CA GLY A 242 -11.88 -6.96 -3.87
C GLY A 242 -12.46 -5.56 -3.74
N GLY A 243 -11.96 -4.59 -4.51
CA GLY A 243 -12.55 -3.26 -4.55
C GLY A 243 -11.72 -2.22 -5.30
N GLY A 244 -11.80 -2.25 -6.64
CA GLY A 244 -11.34 -1.13 -7.47
C GLY A 244 -9.82 -0.95 -7.56
N GLY A 245 -9.17 -1.72 -8.43
CA GLY A 245 -7.90 -1.37 -9.09
C GLY A 245 -6.68 -1.01 -8.22
N THR A 246 -6.77 -1.10 -6.90
CA THR A 246 -5.66 -0.90 -5.96
C THR A 246 -5.01 -2.26 -5.72
N ARG A 247 -3.68 -2.25 -5.65
CA ARG A 247 -2.80 -3.43 -5.63
C ARG A 247 -3.40 -4.62 -4.89
N ARG A 248 -3.41 -5.78 -5.54
CA ARG A 248 -3.77 -7.02 -4.87
C ARG A 248 -2.63 -7.38 -3.94
N LEU A 249 -2.90 -7.34 -2.64
CA LEU A 249 -2.13 -8.11 -1.68
C LEU A 249 -2.32 -9.58 -2.07
N THR A 250 -1.34 -10.15 -2.78
CA THR A 250 -1.41 -11.53 -3.24
C THR A 250 -1.19 -12.46 -2.06
N GLY A 251 -2.20 -13.29 -1.77
CA GLY A 251 -2.05 -14.56 -1.06
C GLY A 251 -1.74 -15.70 -2.02
#